data_AF-A0AAV0FL68-F1
#
_entry.id   AF-A0AAV0FL68-F1
#
_cell.length_a   1.000
_cell.length_b   1.000
_cell.length_c   1.000
_cell.angle_alpha   90.00
_cell.angle_beta   90.00
_cell.angle_gamma   90.00
#
_symmetry.space_group_name_H-M   'P 1'
#
loop_
_entity.id
_entity.type
_entity.pdbx_description
1 polymer ?
#
loop_
_entity_poly.entity_id
_entity_poly.type
_entity_poly.pdbx_seq_one_letter_code
_entity_poly.pdbx_strand_id
1 'polypeptide(L)'
;MEASSILSTVYPLPLPLHSSLPPSIKSHFCNHAISTNYPLKLSTRPSKTRSLTIRSAISRTKKEETVEAVKQQLQDCYLLAGISYKGFTVKQFQELRTQLPETTKVIVAKNTLVLKAIEGTQWEALKPCMSGMNAWLFVHSEEIPGSLKPYRTFQKEQKLDGNDFTGAVFEGKFYGPDEFKSLETLPSREEVYAKLLGSLKAPASAVVGTLQAPARNLVMVLQAHVKKLEEEGQ
;
A
#
# COMPACT_ATOMS: atom_id res chain seq x y z
N MET A 1 70.28 4.82 -29.84
CA MET A 1 69.75 4.06 -30.98
C MET A 1 68.23 4.13 -30.94
N GLU A 2 67.53 4.90 -31.76
CA GLU A 2 67.81 6.10 -32.58
C GLU A 2 66.41 6.67 -32.98
N ALA A 3 66.18 7.98 -33.03
CA ALA A 3 66.19 8.81 -34.25
C ALA A 3 65.50 8.16 -35.48
N SER A 4 64.67 8.81 -36.29
CA SER A 4 64.13 10.18 -36.38
C SER A 4 62.86 10.12 -37.27
N SER A 5 61.83 10.97 -37.14
CA SER A 5 61.70 12.29 -37.82
C SER A 5 61.87 12.17 -39.35
N ILE A 6 60.91 12.51 -40.24
CA ILE A 6 60.59 13.89 -40.71
C ILE A 6 59.54 13.85 -41.89
N LEU A 7 58.73 14.94 -42.08
CA LEU A 7 58.11 15.57 -43.30
C LEU A 7 57.79 14.74 -44.59
N SER A 8 56.92 15.11 -45.56
CA SER A 8 55.79 16.06 -45.75
C SER A 8 55.25 15.93 -47.21
N THR A 9 54.36 16.83 -47.65
CA THR A 9 54.11 17.21 -49.08
C THR A 9 53.21 16.26 -49.90
N VAL A 10 52.30 16.64 -50.82
CA VAL A 10 51.38 17.77 -51.09
C VAL A 10 50.89 17.60 -52.55
N TYR A 11 49.57 17.37 -52.75
CA TYR A 11 48.77 17.67 -53.98
C TYR A 11 49.11 16.89 -55.31
N PRO A 12 48.34 16.98 -56.44
CA PRO A 12 47.28 17.97 -56.80
C PRO A 12 46.00 17.52 -57.62
N LEU A 13 45.00 18.43 -57.67
CA LEU A 13 44.08 18.81 -58.80
C LEU A 13 43.05 17.78 -59.39
N PRO A 14 42.01 18.20 -60.19
CA PRO A 14 41.58 19.55 -60.59
C PRO A 14 40.07 19.94 -60.41
N LEU A 15 39.86 21.25 -60.69
CA LEU A 15 38.66 22.11 -60.86
C LEU A 15 37.75 21.74 -62.09
N PRO A 16 36.71 22.50 -62.54
CA PRO A 16 36.25 23.89 -62.25
C PRO A 16 34.77 23.99 -61.79
N LEU A 17 34.03 25.12 -61.70
CA LEU A 17 34.01 26.50 -62.27
C LEU A 17 33.67 27.54 -61.16
N HIS A 18 33.07 28.71 -61.43
CA HIS A 18 33.62 29.98 -61.98
C HIS A 18 32.49 31.05 -61.94
N SER A 19 32.69 32.17 -61.22
CA SER A 19 31.96 33.47 -61.28
C SER A 19 30.41 33.49 -61.11
N SER A 20 29.78 34.42 -60.39
CA SER A 20 30.04 35.87 -60.42
C SER A 20 29.27 36.61 -59.31
N LEU A 21 29.90 37.67 -58.76
CA LEU A 21 29.25 38.85 -58.19
C LEU A 21 29.42 40.00 -59.21
N PRO A 22 28.50 40.97 -59.32
CA PRO A 22 28.69 42.25 -58.61
C PRO A 22 27.33 42.95 -58.26
N PRO A 23 27.27 44.28 -58.00
CA PRO A 23 27.66 44.88 -56.73
C PRO A 23 26.53 45.70 -56.09
N SER A 24 26.80 46.25 -54.89
CA SER A 24 25.93 47.26 -54.25
C SER A 24 25.90 48.57 -55.02
N ILE A 25 24.70 49.11 -55.27
CA ILE A 25 24.48 50.48 -55.75
C ILE A 25 23.50 51.18 -54.81
N LYS A 26 23.88 52.38 -54.34
CA LYS A 26 23.04 53.26 -53.52
C LYS A 26 22.24 54.21 -54.41
N SER A 27 20.93 54.29 -54.19
CA SER A 27 20.10 55.48 -54.45
C SER A 27 19.04 55.54 -53.35
N HIS A 28 19.10 56.51 -52.45
CA HIS A 28 18.47 57.84 -52.57
C HIS A 28 16.95 57.80 -52.76
N PHE A 29 16.25 58.29 -51.72
CA PHE A 29 14.94 58.95 -51.75
C PHE A 29 13.78 58.20 -52.42
N CYS A 30 12.80 57.79 -51.60
CA CYS A 30 11.66 58.69 -51.37
C CYS A 30 10.89 58.32 -50.08
N ASN A 31 10.89 59.23 -49.10
CA ASN A 31 9.89 59.20 -48.03
C ASN A 31 8.60 59.82 -48.59
N HIS A 32 7.64 59.00 -48.97
CA HIS A 32 6.25 59.44 -49.12
C HIS A 32 5.33 58.52 -48.31
N ALA A 33 4.71 59.11 -47.30
CA ALA A 33 3.74 58.46 -46.46
C ALA A 33 2.48 58.15 -47.28
N ILE A 34 2.24 56.88 -47.59
CA ILE A 34 0.95 56.41 -48.09
C ILE A 34 0.27 55.69 -46.92
N SER A 35 -0.35 56.49 -46.05
CA SER A 35 -1.27 56.03 -45.01
C SER A 35 -2.49 55.40 -45.68
N THR A 36 -2.36 54.11 -45.99
CA THR A 36 -3.48 53.29 -46.44
C THR A 36 -4.05 52.57 -45.23
N ASN A 37 -5.05 53.20 -44.63
CA ASN A 37 -5.88 52.60 -43.57
C ASN A 37 -6.74 51.47 -44.18
N TYR A 38 -6.12 50.34 -44.49
CA TYR A 38 -6.84 49.09 -44.66
C TYR A 38 -7.26 48.62 -43.27
N PRO A 39 -8.56 48.57 -42.93
CA PRO A 39 -8.97 47.91 -41.71
C PRO A 39 -8.65 46.43 -41.85
N LEU A 40 -7.60 45.97 -41.16
CA LEU A 40 -7.36 44.55 -40.93
C LEU A 40 -8.56 43.99 -40.18
N LYS A 41 -9.55 43.48 -40.92
CA LYS A 41 -10.65 42.70 -40.34
C LYS A 41 -10.04 41.47 -39.72
N LEU A 42 -9.75 41.53 -38.41
CA LEU A 42 -9.59 40.36 -37.58
C LEU A 42 -10.89 39.56 -37.73
N SER A 43 -10.88 38.56 -38.59
CA SER A 43 -11.92 37.55 -38.67
C SER A 43 -11.88 36.80 -37.34
N THR A 44 -12.72 37.22 -36.40
CA THR A 44 -13.03 36.48 -35.19
C THR A 44 -13.76 35.21 -35.61
N ARG A 45 -13.02 34.24 -36.15
CA ARG A 45 -13.50 32.87 -36.32
C ARG A 45 -14.04 32.46 -34.96
N PRO A 46 -15.34 32.14 -34.81
CA PRO A 46 -15.85 31.64 -33.55
C PRO A 46 -15.05 30.38 -33.26
N SER A 47 -14.24 30.39 -32.20
CA SER A 47 -13.51 29.21 -31.77
C SER A 47 -14.57 28.18 -31.45
N LYS A 48 -14.71 27.17 -32.32
CA LYS A 48 -15.71 26.13 -32.18
C LYS A 48 -15.31 25.30 -30.98
N THR A 49 -15.74 25.73 -29.79
CA THR A 49 -15.41 25.13 -28.50
C THR A 49 -15.92 23.71 -28.55
N ARG A 50 -15.03 22.78 -28.95
CA ARG A 50 -15.31 21.36 -28.92
C ARG A 50 -15.52 21.03 -27.46
N SER A 51 -16.78 20.91 -27.05
CA SER A 51 -17.16 20.33 -25.77
C SER A 51 -16.42 19.00 -25.66
N LEU A 52 -15.38 18.97 -24.82
CA LEU A 52 -14.60 17.77 -24.55
C LEU A 52 -15.44 16.89 -23.64
N THR A 53 -16.46 16.26 -24.21
CA THR A 53 -17.30 15.29 -23.51
C THR A 53 -16.43 14.10 -23.15
N ILE A 54 -15.99 14.03 -21.89
CA ILE A 54 -15.06 13.02 -21.38
C ILE A 54 -15.75 11.64 -21.41
N ARG A 55 -15.59 10.92 -22.52
CA ARG A 55 -16.23 9.61 -22.76
C ARG A 55 -15.73 8.50 -21.82
N SER A 56 -14.59 8.69 -21.16
CA SER A 56 -13.96 7.74 -20.24
C SER A 56 -14.40 7.88 -18.77
N ALA A 57 -15.27 8.84 -18.44
CA ALA A 57 -15.72 9.04 -17.07
C ALA A 57 -16.76 7.98 -16.67
N ILE A 58 -16.49 7.25 -15.58
CA ILE A 58 -17.47 6.32 -14.97
C ILE A 58 -18.75 7.11 -14.62
N SER A 59 -19.92 6.56 -14.97
CA SER A 59 -21.23 7.18 -14.70
C SER A 59 -21.50 7.35 -13.19
N ARG A 60 -22.54 8.10 -12.82
CA ARG A 60 -22.97 8.24 -11.42
C ARG A 60 -23.52 6.92 -10.88
N THR A 61 -24.44 6.30 -11.62
CA THR A 61 -25.03 4.98 -11.32
C THR A 61 -23.97 3.93 -11.01
N LYS A 62 -22.94 3.77 -11.86
CA LYS A 62 -21.88 2.79 -11.63
C LYS A 62 -21.00 3.10 -10.41
N LYS A 63 -20.90 4.36 -9.99
CA LYS A 63 -20.23 4.74 -8.73
C LYS A 63 -21.12 4.45 -7.52
N GLU A 64 -22.43 4.64 -7.64
CA GLU A 64 -23.42 4.28 -6.62
C GLU A 64 -23.42 2.76 -6.40
N GLU A 65 -23.53 1.95 -7.46
CA GLU A 65 -23.34 0.48 -7.44
C GLU A 65 -22.03 0.07 -6.75
N THR A 66 -20.92 0.77 -7.04
CA THR A 66 -19.61 0.49 -6.42
C THR A 66 -19.61 0.82 -4.92
N VAL A 67 -20.28 1.90 -4.50
CA VAL A 67 -20.42 2.27 -3.08
C VAL A 67 -21.30 1.26 -2.35
N GLU A 68 -22.39 0.79 -2.96
CA GLU A 68 -23.26 -0.24 -2.41
C GLU A 68 -22.52 -1.58 -2.23
N ALA A 69 -21.77 -2.01 -3.23
CA ALA A 69 -20.93 -3.21 -3.14
C ALA A 69 -19.90 -3.11 -2.00
N VAL A 70 -19.26 -1.95 -1.82
CA VAL A 70 -18.33 -1.70 -0.69
C VAL A 70 -19.09 -1.67 0.65
N LYS A 71 -20.29 -1.09 0.72
CA LYS A 71 -21.14 -1.11 1.92
C LYS A 71 -21.52 -2.53 2.34
N GLN A 72 -21.83 -3.42 1.39
CA GLN A 72 -22.05 -4.85 1.67
C GLN A 72 -20.79 -5.49 2.26
N GLN A 73 -19.61 -5.26 1.66
CA GLN A 73 -18.36 -5.79 2.23
C GLN A 73 -18.04 -5.23 3.62
N LEU A 74 -18.45 -4.00 3.93
CA LEU A 74 -18.29 -3.36 5.25
C LEU A 74 -19.25 -3.90 6.33
N GLN A 75 -20.39 -4.50 5.94
CA GLN A 75 -21.34 -5.14 6.86
C GLN A 75 -20.83 -6.52 7.28
N ASP A 76 -20.25 -7.27 6.33
CA ASP A 76 -19.75 -8.62 6.53
C ASP A 76 -18.31 -8.68 7.07
N CYS A 77 -17.66 -7.55 7.40
CA CYS A 77 -16.26 -7.53 7.84
C CYS A 77 -16.07 -7.21 9.33
N TYR A 78 -15.14 -7.91 9.97
CA TYR A 78 -14.73 -7.67 11.37
C TYR A 78 -13.52 -6.73 11.48
N LEU A 79 -12.74 -6.63 10.41
CA LEU A 79 -11.54 -5.81 10.33
C LEU A 79 -11.45 -5.13 8.96
N LEU A 80 -11.05 -3.86 8.99
CA LEU A 80 -10.73 -3.06 7.82
C LEU A 80 -9.30 -2.51 7.95
N ALA A 81 -8.43 -2.81 6.99
CA ALA A 81 -7.07 -2.27 6.98
C ALA A 81 -6.77 -1.44 5.71
N GLY A 82 -6.10 -0.31 5.89
CA GLY A 82 -5.69 0.62 4.84
C GLY A 82 -4.20 0.46 4.50
N ILE A 83 -3.92 0.21 3.22
CA ILE A 83 -2.59 -0.10 2.70
C ILE A 83 -2.21 0.94 1.64
N SER A 84 -1.12 1.69 1.84
CA SER A 84 -0.56 2.53 0.78
C SER A 84 0.21 1.66 -0.21
N TYR A 85 -0.15 1.73 -1.50
CA TYR A 85 0.50 0.94 -2.56
C TYR A 85 1.29 1.81 -3.55
N LYS A 86 2.43 2.37 -3.12
CA LYS A 86 3.32 3.10 -4.03
C LYS A 86 4.41 2.17 -4.57
N GLY A 87 4.64 2.17 -5.88
CA GLY A 87 5.71 1.38 -6.51
C GLY A 87 5.45 -0.13 -6.70
N PHE A 88 4.24 -0.61 -6.42
CA PHE A 88 3.90 -2.03 -6.60
C PHE A 88 3.89 -2.45 -8.08
N THR A 89 4.50 -3.60 -8.37
CA THR A 89 4.33 -4.30 -9.65
C THR A 89 3.05 -5.15 -9.65
N VAL A 90 2.54 -5.47 -10.85
CA VAL A 90 1.36 -6.35 -10.99
C VAL A 90 1.63 -7.76 -10.44
N LYS A 91 2.86 -8.27 -10.54
CA LYS A 91 3.26 -9.58 -9.99
C LYS A 91 3.13 -9.61 -8.46
N GLN A 92 3.69 -8.61 -7.77
CA GLN A 92 3.56 -8.45 -6.32
C GLN A 92 2.08 -8.34 -5.87
N PHE A 93 1.23 -7.69 -6.67
CA PHE A 93 -0.21 -7.65 -6.41
C PHE A 93 -0.94 -8.98 -6.63
N GLN A 94 -0.37 -9.89 -7.42
CA GLN A 94 -0.89 -11.24 -7.63
C GLN A 94 -0.40 -12.21 -6.55
N GLU A 95 0.87 -12.08 -6.15
CA GLU A 95 1.46 -12.77 -4.98
C GLU A 95 0.65 -12.43 -3.72
N LEU A 96 0.40 -11.13 -3.47
CA LEU A 96 -0.43 -10.67 -2.35
C LEU A 96 -1.83 -11.29 -2.33
N ARG A 97 -2.48 -11.43 -3.49
CA ARG A 97 -3.79 -12.10 -3.59
C ARG A 97 -3.74 -13.61 -3.38
N THR A 98 -2.61 -14.24 -3.67
CA THR A 98 -2.41 -15.70 -3.50
C THR A 98 -2.10 -16.08 -2.06
N GLN A 99 -1.36 -15.24 -1.34
CA GLN A 99 -0.97 -15.49 0.06
C GLN A 99 -1.98 -14.96 1.09
N LEU A 100 -2.96 -14.16 0.68
CA LEU A 100 -4.12 -13.84 1.50
C LEU A 100 -5.14 -14.98 1.43
N PRO A 101 -5.79 -15.36 2.54
CA PRO A 101 -6.81 -16.40 2.53
C PRO A 101 -8.07 -15.94 1.78
N GLU A 102 -8.82 -16.88 1.20
CA GLU A 102 -10.05 -16.61 0.42
C GLU A 102 -11.13 -15.84 1.22
N THR A 103 -11.06 -15.91 2.55
CA THR A 103 -11.90 -15.17 3.51
C THR A 103 -11.58 -13.66 3.58
N THR A 104 -10.52 -13.20 2.92
CA THR A 104 -10.06 -11.81 2.92
C THR A 104 -10.12 -11.24 1.51
N LYS A 105 -10.74 -10.06 1.34
CA LYS A 105 -10.89 -9.40 0.04
C LYS A 105 -10.07 -8.12 -0.03
N VAL A 106 -9.29 -7.96 -1.09
CA VAL A 106 -8.54 -6.73 -1.42
C VAL A 106 -9.31 -5.94 -2.46
N ILE A 107 -9.78 -4.73 -2.11
CA ILE A 107 -10.44 -3.82 -3.05
C ILE A 107 -9.65 -2.50 -3.10
N VAL A 108 -9.21 -2.13 -4.30
CA VAL A 108 -8.66 -0.80 -4.58
C VAL A 108 -9.82 0.11 -4.97
N ALA A 109 -10.15 1.08 -4.11
CA ALA A 109 -11.31 1.94 -4.29
C ALA A 109 -10.95 3.42 -4.02
N LYS A 110 -11.52 4.33 -4.82
CA LYS A 110 -11.29 5.77 -4.66
C LYS A 110 -11.77 6.23 -3.28
N ASN A 111 -10.91 6.98 -2.58
CA ASN A 111 -11.11 7.41 -1.20
C ASN A 111 -12.48 8.10 -0.99
N THR A 112 -12.93 8.94 -1.93
CA THR A 112 -14.26 9.60 -1.89
C THR A 112 -15.45 8.63 -1.96
N LEU A 113 -15.30 7.46 -2.60
CA LEU A 113 -16.36 6.44 -2.63
C LEU A 113 -16.41 5.71 -1.27
N VAL A 114 -15.24 5.40 -0.71
CA VAL A 114 -15.15 4.71 0.58
C VAL A 114 -15.57 5.63 1.74
N LEU A 115 -15.30 6.94 1.68
CA LEU A 115 -15.86 7.93 2.62
C LEU A 115 -17.39 7.84 2.68
N LYS A 116 -18.06 7.86 1.52
CA LYS A 116 -19.52 7.67 1.40
C LYS A 116 -20.03 6.28 1.76
N ALA A 117 -19.16 5.27 1.76
CA ALA A 117 -19.47 3.93 2.21
C ALA A 117 -19.43 3.83 3.75
N ILE A 118 -18.49 4.55 4.37
CA ILE A 118 -18.22 4.56 5.81
C ILE A 118 -19.12 5.53 6.59
N GLU A 119 -19.55 6.64 5.99
CA GLU A 119 -20.52 7.59 6.58
C GLU A 119 -21.76 6.86 7.12
N GLY A 120 -21.98 6.94 8.44
CA GLY A 120 -23.05 6.25 9.15
C GLY A 120 -22.73 4.84 9.66
N THR A 121 -21.46 4.41 9.65
CA THR A 121 -21.02 3.10 10.18
C THR A 121 -19.99 3.26 11.31
N GLN A 122 -19.68 2.17 12.02
CA GLN A 122 -18.66 2.16 13.09
C GLN A 122 -17.23 2.43 12.56
N TRP A 123 -17.03 2.41 11.24
CA TRP A 123 -15.73 2.56 10.58
C TRP A 123 -15.28 4.02 10.40
N GLU A 124 -16.06 5.01 10.86
CA GLU A 124 -15.74 6.44 10.68
C GLU A 124 -14.40 6.89 11.27
N ALA A 125 -13.85 6.15 12.24
CA ALA A 125 -12.50 6.38 12.79
C ALA A 125 -11.39 6.29 11.74
N LEU A 126 -11.65 5.71 10.56
CA LEU A 126 -10.69 5.58 9.45
C LEU A 126 -10.50 6.86 8.62
N LYS A 127 -11.42 7.83 8.72
CA LYS A 127 -11.41 9.10 7.95
C LYS A 127 -10.01 9.76 7.80
N PRO A 128 -9.18 9.95 8.86
CA PRO A 128 -7.86 10.58 8.72
C PRO A 128 -6.88 9.78 7.83
N CYS A 129 -7.02 8.45 7.78
CA CYS A 129 -6.14 7.58 7.00
C CYS A 129 -6.49 7.53 5.52
N MET A 130 -7.55 8.22 5.08
CA MET A 130 -8.03 8.19 3.69
C MET A 130 -7.31 9.20 2.79
N SER A 131 -6.07 9.58 3.14
CA SER A 131 -5.18 10.44 2.35
C SER A 131 -4.14 9.62 1.58
N GLY A 132 -4.09 9.76 0.26
CA GLY A 132 -3.10 9.08 -0.59
C GLY A 132 -3.68 7.93 -1.41
N MET A 133 -2.84 6.96 -1.76
CA MET A 133 -3.15 5.82 -2.64
C MET A 133 -3.49 4.57 -1.83
N ASN A 134 -4.76 4.40 -1.47
CA ASN A 134 -5.17 3.35 -0.52
C ASN A 134 -5.80 2.15 -1.22
N ALA A 135 -5.28 0.96 -0.90
CA ALA A 135 -5.97 -0.31 -1.07
C ALA A 135 -6.62 -0.70 0.27
N TRP A 136 -7.82 -1.27 0.21
CA TRP A 136 -8.59 -1.65 1.39
C TRP A 136 -8.64 -3.18 1.49
N LEU A 137 -8.30 -3.69 2.68
CA LEU A 137 -8.35 -5.09 3.04
C LEU A 137 -9.56 -5.33 3.95
N PHE A 138 -10.52 -6.12 3.48
CA PHE A 138 -11.72 -6.51 4.22
C PHE A 138 -11.55 -7.95 4.70
N VAL A 139 -11.62 -8.17 6.01
CA VAL A 139 -11.52 -9.51 6.60
C VAL A 139 -12.92 -9.96 7.04
N HIS A 140 -13.45 -10.98 6.37
CA HIS A 140 -14.80 -11.52 6.64
C HIS A 140 -14.80 -12.68 7.65
N SER A 141 -13.62 -13.15 8.05
CA SER A 141 -13.46 -14.16 9.10
C SER A 141 -13.05 -13.50 10.43
N GLU A 142 -13.40 -14.13 11.54
CA GLU A 142 -12.88 -13.81 12.88
C GLU A 142 -11.35 -13.95 12.97
N GLU A 143 -10.71 -14.63 12.01
CA GLU A 143 -9.26 -14.88 11.95
C GLU A 143 -8.45 -13.68 11.45
N ILE A 144 -8.60 -12.56 12.16
CA ILE A 144 -7.80 -11.32 12.03
C ILE A 144 -6.30 -11.59 11.87
N PRO A 145 -5.60 -12.32 12.76
CA PRO A 145 -4.15 -12.53 12.62
C PRO A 145 -3.79 -13.34 11.37
N GLY A 146 -4.71 -14.15 10.82
CA GLY A 146 -4.49 -14.95 9.62
C GLY A 146 -4.34 -14.12 8.34
N SER A 147 -4.98 -12.93 8.27
CA SER A 147 -4.81 -11.99 7.16
C SER A 147 -3.65 -11.02 7.37
N LEU A 148 -3.39 -10.62 8.62
CA LEU A 148 -2.35 -9.64 8.95
C LEU A 148 -0.93 -10.22 8.93
N LYS A 149 -0.73 -11.49 9.34
CA LYS A 149 0.58 -12.15 9.35
C LYS A 149 1.19 -12.25 7.93
N PRO A 150 0.48 -12.75 6.89
CA PRO A 150 0.99 -12.73 5.52
C PRO A 150 1.32 -11.31 5.05
N TYR A 151 0.42 -10.35 5.28
CA TYR A 151 0.63 -8.96 4.86
C TYR A 151 1.87 -8.31 5.51
N ARG A 152 2.20 -8.60 6.77
CA ARG A 152 3.47 -8.14 7.35
C ARG A 152 4.69 -8.88 6.82
N THR A 153 4.59 -10.16 6.50
CA THR A 153 5.67 -10.88 5.81
C THR A 153 5.97 -10.20 4.48
N PHE A 154 4.95 -9.84 3.70
CA PHE A 154 5.12 -9.01 2.50
C PHE A 154 5.77 -7.64 2.76
N GLN A 155 5.37 -6.92 3.81
CA GLN A 155 6.03 -5.65 4.18
C GLN A 155 7.54 -5.85 4.47
N LYS A 156 7.91 -6.96 5.10
CA LYS A 156 9.31 -7.29 5.45
C LYS A 156 10.14 -7.73 4.23
N GLU A 157 9.50 -8.34 3.24
CA GLU A 157 10.12 -8.75 1.97
C GLU A 157 10.26 -7.56 1.02
N GLN A 158 9.17 -6.81 0.82
CA GLN A 158 9.11 -5.60 0.00
C GLN A 158 9.56 -4.36 0.80
N LYS A 159 10.78 -4.38 1.33
CA LYS A 159 11.48 -3.20 1.90
C LYS A 159 11.88 -2.22 0.80
N LEU A 160 10.87 -1.74 0.08
CA LEU A 160 10.92 -0.64 -0.88
C LEU A 160 10.14 0.51 -0.24
N ASP A 161 10.65 1.73 -0.35
CA ASP A 161 10.27 2.90 0.47
C ASP A 161 8.88 3.51 0.16
N GLY A 162 7.84 2.68 0.04
CA GLY A 162 6.50 3.09 -0.38
C GLY A 162 5.31 2.25 0.12
N ASN A 163 5.53 1.17 0.88
CA ASN A 163 4.48 0.37 1.53
C ASN A 163 4.14 0.91 2.93
N ASP A 164 3.61 2.13 2.98
CA ASP A 164 3.18 2.78 4.22
C ASP A 164 1.88 2.11 4.71
N PHE A 165 1.93 1.39 5.84
CA PHE A 165 0.71 0.94 6.48
C PHE A 165 -0.04 2.14 7.05
N THR A 166 -1.22 2.43 6.51
CA THR A 166 -1.95 3.66 6.85
C THR A 166 -2.78 3.51 8.12
N GLY A 167 -3.13 2.26 8.50
CA GLY A 167 -3.80 1.93 9.75
C GLY A 167 -4.84 0.81 9.59
N ALA A 168 -5.23 0.20 10.71
CA ALA A 168 -6.37 -0.71 10.79
C ALA A 168 -7.50 -0.08 11.61
N VAL A 169 -8.72 -0.55 11.41
CA VAL A 169 -9.81 -0.38 12.38
C VAL A 169 -10.31 -1.77 12.76
N PHE A 170 -10.47 -1.99 14.06
CA PHE A 170 -11.04 -3.19 14.66
C PHE A 170 -12.04 -2.76 15.73
N GLU A 171 -13.26 -3.32 15.74
CA GLU A 171 -14.33 -2.97 16.70
C GLU A 171 -14.58 -1.45 16.84
N GLY A 172 -14.51 -0.72 15.72
CA GLY A 172 -14.65 0.75 15.69
C GLY A 172 -13.48 1.55 16.30
N LYS A 173 -12.45 0.90 16.82
CA LYS A 173 -11.21 1.55 17.30
C LYS A 173 -10.20 1.61 16.16
N PHE A 174 -9.61 2.79 15.97
CA PHE A 174 -8.50 2.98 15.03
C PHE A 174 -7.18 2.54 15.66
N TYR A 175 -6.37 1.83 14.88
CA TYR A 175 -5.05 1.31 15.24
C TYR A 175 -4.00 1.83 14.27
N GLY A 176 -3.01 2.55 14.79
CA GLY A 176 -1.89 3.08 14.02
C GLY A 176 -0.87 2.01 13.58
N PRO A 177 0.18 2.40 12.82
CA PRO A 177 1.23 1.48 12.39
C PRO A 177 2.03 0.85 13.53
N ASP A 178 2.16 1.53 14.68
CA ASP A 178 2.83 0.96 15.85
C ASP A 178 1.96 -0.04 16.61
N GLU A 179 0.67 0.23 16.71
CA GLU A 179 -0.32 -0.59 17.43
C GLU A 179 -0.75 -1.82 16.63
N PHE A 180 -0.54 -1.81 15.30
CA PHE A 180 -0.75 -2.96 14.41
C PHE A 180 -0.08 -4.25 14.91
N LYS A 181 1.09 -4.12 15.58
CA LYS A 181 1.82 -5.24 16.21
C LYS A 181 0.96 -6.00 17.24
N SER A 182 0.04 -5.30 17.92
CA SER A 182 -0.90 -5.88 18.89
C SER A 182 -1.97 -6.73 18.20
N LEU A 183 -2.41 -6.34 17.00
CA LEU A 183 -3.40 -7.11 16.22
C LEU A 183 -2.80 -8.40 15.63
N GLU A 184 -1.50 -8.42 15.33
CA GLU A 184 -0.80 -9.61 14.84
C GLU A 184 -0.50 -10.66 15.92
N THR A 185 -0.24 -10.20 17.15
CA THR A 185 0.05 -11.06 18.31
C THR A 185 -1.21 -11.69 18.90
N LEU A 186 -2.39 -11.37 18.33
CA LEU A 186 -3.63 -12.08 18.64
C LEU A 186 -3.47 -13.59 18.32
N PRO A 187 -3.82 -14.46 19.30
CA PRO A 187 -3.81 -15.90 19.09
C PRO A 187 -4.86 -16.36 18.07
N SER A 188 -4.71 -17.59 17.55
CA SER A 188 -5.73 -18.22 16.71
C SER A 188 -7.04 -18.47 17.50
N ARG A 189 -8.16 -18.75 16.82
CA ARG A 189 -9.45 -19.03 17.50
C ARG A 189 -9.32 -20.18 18.50
N GLU A 190 -8.68 -21.27 18.11
CA GLU A 190 -8.40 -22.42 18.98
C GLU A 190 -7.53 -22.05 20.18
N GLU A 191 -6.49 -21.23 19.99
CA GLU A 191 -5.64 -20.73 21.06
C GLU A 191 -6.38 -19.75 21.99
N VAL A 192 -7.30 -18.93 21.49
CA VAL A 192 -8.19 -18.06 22.30
C VAL A 192 -9.06 -18.93 23.19
N TYR A 193 -9.74 -19.95 22.62
CA TYR A 193 -10.55 -20.88 23.40
C TYR A 193 -9.72 -21.68 24.40
N ALA A 194 -8.53 -22.14 24.03
CA ALA A 194 -7.61 -22.83 24.93
C ALA A 194 -7.14 -21.95 26.09
N LYS A 195 -6.87 -20.66 25.86
CA LYS A 195 -6.53 -19.67 26.90
C LYS A 195 -7.72 -19.35 27.81
N LEU A 196 -8.93 -19.25 27.26
CA LEU A 196 -10.16 -19.03 28.04
C LEU A 196 -10.50 -20.24 28.92
N LEU A 197 -10.45 -21.46 28.36
CA LEU A 197 -10.65 -22.70 29.11
C LEU A 197 -9.52 -22.94 30.12
N GLY A 198 -8.29 -22.60 29.78
CA GLY A 198 -7.13 -22.67 30.67
C GLY A 198 -7.24 -21.73 31.86
N SER A 199 -7.62 -20.47 31.64
CA SER A 199 -7.85 -19.50 32.72
C SER A 199 -9.05 -19.84 33.60
N LEU A 200 -10.11 -20.45 33.05
CA LEU A 200 -11.23 -20.97 33.82
C LEU A 200 -10.87 -22.23 34.63
N LYS A 201 -10.02 -23.10 34.08
CA LYS A 201 -9.57 -24.34 34.73
C LYS A 201 -8.50 -24.10 35.81
N ALA A 202 -7.64 -23.09 35.64
CA ALA A 202 -6.55 -22.76 36.56
C ALA A 202 -7.00 -22.65 38.04
N PRO A 203 -8.04 -21.85 38.41
CA PRO A 203 -8.49 -21.76 39.79
C PRO A 203 -9.10 -23.08 40.30
N ALA A 204 -9.85 -23.81 39.46
CA ALA A 204 -10.43 -25.11 39.84
C ALA A 204 -9.34 -26.15 40.15
N SER A 205 -8.29 -26.22 39.33
CA SER A 205 -7.13 -27.09 39.59
C SER A 205 -6.30 -26.61 40.79
N ALA A 206 -6.19 -25.29 41.03
CA ALA A 206 -5.52 -24.76 42.21
C ALA A 206 -6.23 -25.17 43.50
N VAL A 207 -7.57 -25.05 43.57
CA VAL A 207 -8.35 -25.49 44.74
C VAL A 207 -8.14 -26.98 45.04
N VAL A 208 -8.29 -27.84 44.03
CA VAL A 208 -8.02 -29.29 44.20
C VAL A 208 -6.59 -29.56 44.66
N GLY A 209 -5.61 -28.83 44.11
CA GLY A 209 -4.21 -28.90 44.53
C GLY A 209 -4.01 -28.53 46.00
N THR A 210 -4.61 -27.42 46.47
CA THR A 210 -4.50 -26.98 47.87
C THR A 210 -5.11 -27.97 48.86
N LEU A 211 -6.22 -28.62 48.50
CA LEU A 211 -6.86 -29.65 49.34
C LEU A 211 -6.04 -30.95 49.40
N GLN A 212 -5.37 -31.33 48.31
CA GLN A 212 -4.53 -32.53 48.24
C GLN A 212 -3.11 -32.34 48.80
N ALA A 213 -2.62 -31.10 48.85
CA ALA A 213 -1.28 -30.76 49.34
C ALA A 213 -0.92 -31.34 50.73
N PRO A 214 -1.73 -31.16 51.80
CA PRO A 214 -1.36 -31.68 53.12
C PRO A 214 -1.25 -33.22 53.14
N ALA A 215 -2.18 -33.92 52.51
CA ALA A 215 -2.13 -35.39 52.41
C ALA A 215 -0.89 -35.86 51.63
N ARG A 216 -0.55 -35.17 50.53
CA ARG A 216 0.61 -35.52 49.70
C ARG A 216 1.94 -35.24 50.41
N ASN A 217 2.03 -34.16 51.17
CA ASN A 217 3.21 -33.82 51.96
C ASN A 217 3.50 -34.89 53.02
N LEU A 218 2.48 -35.40 53.73
CA LEU A 218 2.63 -36.49 54.70
C LEU A 218 3.17 -37.77 54.03
N VAL A 219 2.63 -38.15 52.87
CA VAL A 219 3.11 -39.32 52.12
C VAL A 219 4.57 -39.14 51.67
N MET A 220 4.97 -37.96 51.20
CA MET A 220 6.37 -37.70 50.82
C MET A 220 7.33 -37.79 52.02
N VAL A 221 6.96 -37.29 53.20
CA VAL A 221 7.79 -37.39 54.41
C VAL A 221 7.98 -38.85 54.82
N LEU A 222 6.92 -39.66 54.78
CA LEU A 222 7.00 -41.10 55.08
C LEU A 222 7.88 -41.84 54.06
N GLN A 223 7.73 -41.56 52.77
CA GLN A 223 8.57 -42.14 51.71
C GLN A 223 10.05 -41.76 51.86
N ALA A 224 10.34 -40.49 52.20
CA ALA A 224 11.71 -40.04 52.46
C ALA A 224 12.33 -40.75 53.67
N HIS A 225 11.55 -41.04 54.71
CA HIS A 225 12.04 -41.79 55.87
C HIS A 225 12.32 -43.26 55.55
N VAL A 226 11.42 -43.94 54.83
CA VAL A 226 11.63 -45.33 54.37
C VAL A 226 12.90 -45.42 53.53
N LYS A 227 13.04 -44.54 52.53
CA LYS A 227 14.20 -44.55 51.63
C LYS A 227 15.53 -44.31 52.36
N LYS A 228 15.52 -43.45 53.39
CA LYS A 228 16.70 -43.24 54.24
C LYS A 228 17.11 -44.52 54.99
N LEU A 229 16.14 -45.31 55.47
CA LEU A 229 16.42 -46.57 56.15
C LEU A 229 16.93 -47.67 55.18
N GLU A 230 16.57 -47.59 53.90
CA GLU A 230 17.14 -48.44 52.85
C GLU A 230 18.59 -48.05 52.54
N GLU A 231 18.89 -46.74 52.47
CA GLU A 231 20.25 -46.20 52.25
C GLU A 231 21.19 -46.39 53.47
N GLU A 232 20.66 -46.43 54.70
CA GLU A 232 21.41 -46.78 55.92
C GLU A 232 21.50 -48.32 56.16
N GLY A 233 20.80 -49.11 55.34
CA GLY A 233 20.75 -50.58 55.40
C GLY A 233 21.57 -51.31 54.32
N GLN A 234 22.37 -50.57 53.53
CA GLN A 234 23.28 -51.08 52.49
C GLN A 234 24.74 -50.74 52.77
#